data_AF-A0A7C7BM69-F1
#
_entry.id   AF-A0A7C7BM69-F1
#
_cell.length_a   1.000
_cell.length_b   1.000
_cell.length_c   1.000
_cell.angle_alpha   90.00
_cell.angle_beta   90.00
_cell.angle_gamma   90.00
#
_symmetry.space_group_name_H-M   'P 1'
#
loop_
_entity.id
_entity.type
_entity.pdbx_description
1 polymer ?
#
loop_
_entity_poly.entity_id
_entity_poly.type
_entity_poly.pdbx_seq_one_letter_code
_entity_poly.pdbx_strand_id
1 'polypeptide(L)'
;MSNLVNIKQSHLHGKGVFATQNIAKGKEIVKSHMVPIHVNANLPEALATLQFPWTDEYDAICLSDAGSFFNHNSQPNAQIIERDFTNQIQTFAAKTAIAKGDEITIYYNDAFDKFIND
;
A
#
# COMPACT_ATOMS: atom_id res chain seq x y z
N MET A 1 -5.16 -9.35 -13.38
CA MET A 1 -4.48 -8.07 -13.12
C MET A 1 -5.49 -6.94 -13.28
N SER A 2 -5.58 -6.05 -12.30
CA SER A 2 -6.49 -4.91 -12.34
C SER A 2 -5.99 -3.90 -13.37
N ASN A 3 -6.76 -3.64 -14.43
CA ASN A 3 -6.41 -2.61 -15.41
C ASN A 3 -6.54 -1.18 -14.86
N LEU A 4 -6.83 -1.00 -13.56
CA LEU A 4 -7.06 0.30 -12.92
C LEU A 4 -5.76 1.06 -12.61
N VAL A 5 -4.63 0.35 -12.52
CA VAL A 5 -3.38 0.95 -12.08
C VAL A 5 -2.19 0.52 -12.92
N ASN A 6 -1.15 1.35 -12.93
CA ASN A 6 0.17 0.97 -13.38
C ASN A 6 1.26 1.55 -12.48
N ILE A 7 2.45 0.95 -12.56
CA ILE A 7 3.60 1.35 -11.75
C ILE A 7 4.54 2.15 -12.63
N LYS A 8 4.96 3.32 -12.13
CA LYS A 8 5.90 4.23 -12.80
C LYS A 8 6.87 4.80 -11.80
N GLN A 9 7.88 5.52 -12.27
CA GLN A 9 8.70 6.33 -11.39
C GLN A 9 7.83 7.41 -10.73
N SER A 10 7.94 7.52 -9.40
CA SER A 10 7.25 8.53 -8.61
C SER A 10 8.11 9.78 -8.45
N HIS A 11 7.44 10.92 -8.30
CA HIS A 11 8.09 12.17 -7.88
C HIS A 11 8.35 12.21 -6.37
N LEU A 12 7.68 11.36 -5.58
CA LEU A 12 7.86 11.25 -4.14
C LEU A 12 9.13 10.46 -3.83
N HIS A 13 9.11 9.16 -4.16
CA HIS A 13 10.23 8.27 -3.94
C HIS A 13 10.08 7.01 -4.79
N GLY A 14 11.19 6.50 -5.35
CA GLY A 14 11.23 5.24 -6.07
C GLY A 14 10.11 5.08 -7.10
N LYS A 15 9.42 3.94 -7.07
CA LYS A 15 8.25 3.68 -7.90
C LYS A 15 6.97 4.02 -7.13
N GLY A 16 5.94 4.44 -7.85
CA GLY A 16 4.60 4.71 -7.34
C GLY A 16 3.53 4.01 -8.16
N VAL A 17 2.33 3.92 -7.59
CA VAL A 17 1.13 3.38 -8.25
C VAL A 17 0.31 4.54 -8.80
N PHE A 18 -0.09 4.48 -10.07
CA PHE A 18 -0.83 5.55 -10.75
C PHE A 18 -2.12 5.01 -11.34
N ALA A 19 -3.18 5.82 -11.28
CA ALA A 19 -4.48 5.48 -11.85
C ALA A 19 -4.42 5.51 -13.39
N THR A 20 -4.88 4.46 -14.06
CA THR A 20 -4.96 4.40 -15.54
C THR A 20 -6.27 4.99 -16.08
N GLN A 21 -7.25 5.17 -15.20
CA GLN A 21 -8.58 5.74 -15.45
C GLN A 21 -9.11 6.39 -14.16
N ASN A 22 -10.24 7.09 -14.25
CA ASN A 22 -10.90 7.62 -13.03
C ASN A 22 -11.38 6.46 -12.15
N ILE A 23 -11.13 6.56 -10.85
CA ILE A 23 -11.52 5.56 -9.85
C ILE A 23 -12.49 6.22 -8.86
N ALA A 24 -13.68 5.64 -8.72
CA ALA A 24 -14.67 6.13 -7.76
C ALA A 24 -14.26 5.81 -6.31
N LYS A 25 -14.66 6.67 -5.37
CA LYS A 25 -14.50 6.40 -3.93
C LYS A 25 -15.09 5.04 -3.56
N GLY A 26 -14.36 4.26 -2.75
CA GLY A 26 -14.73 2.93 -2.30
C GLY A 26 -14.45 1.81 -3.31
N LYS A 27 -14.02 2.14 -4.54
CA LYS A 27 -13.69 1.13 -5.53
C LYS A 27 -12.42 0.39 -5.12
N GLU A 28 -12.50 -0.94 -5.10
CA GLU A 28 -11.33 -1.81 -4.95
C GLU A 28 -10.31 -1.56 -6.06
N ILE A 29 -9.05 -1.38 -5.66
CA ILE A 29 -7.92 -1.06 -6.53
C ILE A 29 -7.10 -2.32 -6.77
N VAL A 30 -6.66 -2.95 -5.67
CA VAL A 30 -5.79 -4.13 -5.70
C VAL A 30 -6.06 -5.04 -4.50
N LYS A 31 -5.92 -6.34 -4.72
CA LYS A 31 -5.81 -7.35 -3.67
C LYS A 31 -4.38 -7.89 -3.70
N SER A 32 -3.71 -7.83 -2.56
CA SER A 32 -2.31 -8.20 -2.42
C SER A 32 -2.19 -9.45 -1.59
N HIS A 33 -1.34 -10.39 -2.04
CA HIS A 33 -0.95 -11.52 -1.21
C HIS A 33 0.02 -11.03 -0.15
N MET A 34 -0.16 -11.52 1.07
CA MET A 34 0.58 -11.11 2.25
C MET A 34 1.32 -12.33 2.80
N VAL A 35 2.57 -12.17 3.19
CA VAL A 35 3.32 -13.24 3.85
C VAL A 35 3.58 -12.84 5.29
N PRO A 36 2.91 -13.48 6.26
CA PRO A 36 3.14 -13.22 7.68
C PRO A 36 4.59 -13.50 8.06
N ILE A 37 5.13 -12.60 8.86
CA ILE A 37 6.47 -12.67 9.43
C ILE A 37 6.37 -12.27 10.90
N HIS A 38 7.08 -12.98 11.77
CA HIS A 38 7.03 -12.63 13.19
C HIS A 38 7.65 -11.25 13.41
N VAL A 39 7.06 -10.43 14.29
CA VAL A 39 7.56 -9.07 14.62
C VAL A 39 9.01 -9.02 15.14
N ASN A 40 9.59 -10.15 15.53
CA ASN A 40 10.96 -10.26 16.04
C ASN A 40 11.96 -10.66 14.93
N ALA A 41 11.49 -10.84 13.69
CA ALA A 41 12.35 -11.17 12.56
C ALA A 41 13.22 -9.96 12.19
N ASN A 42 14.54 -10.15 12.13
CA ASN A 42 15.45 -9.13 11.65
C ASN A 42 15.51 -9.20 10.11
N LEU A 43 14.80 -8.30 9.44
CA LEU A 43 14.76 -8.25 7.98
C LEU A 43 15.82 -7.32 7.40
N PRO A 44 16.36 -7.64 6.21
CA PRO A 44 17.04 -6.66 5.39
C PRO A 44 16.14 -5.45 5.12
N GLU A 45 16.72 -4.25 5.10
CA GLU A 45 15.99 -3.00 4.87
C GLU A 45 15.08 -3.05 3.64
N ALA A 46 15.56 -3.64 2.54
CA ALA A 46 14.81 -3.77 1.29
C ALA A 46 13.51 -4.59 1.42
N LEU A 47 13.41 -5.47 2.41
CA LEU A 47 12.17 -6.19 2.73
C LEU A 47 11.37 -5.49 3.82
N ALA A 48 12.03 -4.85 4.78
CA ALA A 48 11.37 -4.11 5.85
C ALA A 48 10.45 -3.01 5.30
N THR A 49 10.83 -2.36 4.20
CA THR A 49 10.00 -1.33 3.53
C THR A 49 8.69 -1.87 2.93
N LEU A 50 8.50 -3.19 2.87
CA LEU A 50 7.30 -3.84 2.31
C LEU A 50 6.35 -4.36 3.40
N GLN A 51 6.68 -4.14 4.68
CA GLN A 51 5.94 -4.65 5.82
C GLN A 51 4.66 -3.83 6.07
N PHE A 52 3.60 -4.55 6.42
CA PHE A 52 2.34 -4.00 6.91
C PHE A 52 2.00 -4.65 8.26
N PRO A 53 1.41 -3.91 9.21
CA PRO A 53 0.89 -4.50 10.44
C PRO A 53 -0.17 -5.56 10.13
N TRP A 54 -0.01 -6.76 10.68
CA TRP A 54 -0.91 -7.88 10.39
C TRP A 54 -1.72 -8.29 11.63
N THR A 55 -1.05 -8.79 12.67
CA THR A 55 -1.60 -9.12 13.98
C THR A 55 -0.64 -8.61 15.07
N ASP A 56 -0.95 -8.87 16.34
CA ASP A 56 -0.06 -8.46 17.45
C ASP A 56 1.29 -9.21 17.43
N GLU A 57 1.33 -10.42 16.87
CA GLU A 57 2.53 -11.27 16.81
C GLU A 57 3.25 -11.20 15.45
N TYR A 58 2.55 -10.73 14.41
CA TYR A 58 3.04 -10.77 13.04
C TYR A 58 2.88 -9.44 12.33
N ASP A 59 3.92 -9.04 11.61
CA ASP A 59 3.77 -8.19 10.43
C ASP A 59 3.52 -9.07 9.20
N ALA A 60 3.26 -8.46 8.05
CA ALA A 60 3.22 -9.18 6.79
C ALA A 60 3.91 -8.42 5.66
N ILE A 61 4.70 -9.13 4.87
CA ILE A 61 5.30 -8.61 3.64
C ILE A 61 4.24 -8.61 2.55
N CYS A 62 4.01 -7.45 1.94
CA CYS A 62 3.13 -7.33 0.78
C CYS A 62 3.84 -7.88 -0.47
N LEU A 63 3.41 -9.04 -0.94
CA LEU A 63 3.83 -9.65 -2.20
C LEU A 63 2.76 -9.36 -3.27
N SER A 64 2.79 -8.15 -3.81
CA SER A 64 1.82 -7.70 -4.81
C SER A 64 2.51 -7.19 -6.06
N ASP A 65 1.77 -7.21 -7.17
CA ASP A 65 2.09 -6.40 -8.34
C ASP A 65 2.17 -4.90 -7.98
N ALA A 66 1.10 -4.29 -7.46
CA ALA A 66 1.04 -2.85 -7.16
C ALA A 66 1.03 -2.48 -5.67
N GLY A 67 0.47 -3.33 -4.79
CA GLY A 67 0.28 -3.02 -3.37
C GLY A 67 1.54 -2.60 -2.63
N SER A 68 2.69 -3.16 -3.01
CA SER A 68 4.00 -2.89 -2.41
C SER A 68 4.65 -1.58 -2.90
N PHE A 69 4.02 -0.88 -3.85
CA PHE A 69 4.52 0.36 -4.46
C PHE A 69 3.67 1.58 -4.14
N PHE A 70 2.64 1.46 -3.29
CA PHE A 70 1.92 2.65 -2.83
C PHE A 70 2.85 3.48 -1.96
N ASN A 71 3.07 4.74 -2.32
CA ASN A 71 3.83 5.69 -1.52
C ASN A 71 2.99 6.26 -0.38
N HIS A 72 3.68 6.87 0.59
CA HIS A 72 3.09 7.57 1.70
C HIS A 72 2.52 8.94 1.31
N ASN A 73 1.39 9.32 1.89
CA ASN A 73 0.91 10.70 1.96
C ASN A 73 0.09 10.90 3.24
N SER A 74 0.21 12.07 3.89
CA SER A 74 -0.57 12.42 5.09
C SER A 74 -2.06 12.63 4.78
N GLN A 75 -2.40 12.96 3.53
CA GLN A 75 -3.75 13.02 2.98
C GLN A 75 -3.91 11.98 1.86
N PRO A 76 -3.91 10.67 2.19
CA PRO A 76 -3.90 9.62 1.18
C PRO A 76 -5.25 9.54 0.45
N ASN A 77 -5.21 9.11 -0.80
CA ASN A 77 -6.38 8.90 -1.63
C ASN A 77 -6.80 7.41 -1.74
N ALA A 78 -6.03 6.49 -1.16
CA ALA A 78 -6.39 5.08 -0.97
C ALA A 78 -6.23 4.63 0.49
N GLN A 79 -6.83 3.47 0.81
CA GLN A 79 -6.78 2.86 2.13
C GLN A 79 -6.93 1.34 2.05
N ILE A 80 -6.50 0.65 3.10
CA ILE A 80 -6.78 -0.76 3.32
C ILE A 80 -8.23 -0.87 3.83
N ILE A 81 -9.04 -1.72 3.19
CA ILE A 81 -10.45 -1.93 3.58
C ILE A 81 -10.71 -3.31 4.19
N GLU A 82 -9.81 -4.27 3.98
CA GLU A 82 -9.97 -5.63 4.47
C GLU A 82 -8.61 -6.31 4.62
N ARG A 83 -8.48 -7.13 5.66
CA ARG A 83 -7.40 -8.08 5.87
C ARG A 83 -8.01 -9.46 6.07
N ASP A 84 -7.88 -10.32 5.07
CA ASP A 84 -8.30 -11.72 5.13
C ASP A 84 -7.14 -12.55 5.67
N PHE A 85 -7.20 -12.86 6.96
CA PHE A 85 -6.16 -13.63 7.64
C PHE A 85 -6.13 -15.10 7.23
N THR A 86 -7.25 -15.63 6.72
CA THR A 86 -7.35 -17.03 6.28
C THR A 86 -6.62 -17.23 4.96
N ASN A 87 -6.90 -16.35 4.00
CA ASN A 87 -6.32 -16.42 2.65
C ASN A 87 -5.06 -15.55 2.49
N GLN A 88 -4.68 -14.83 3.54
CA GLN A 88 -3.52 -13.92 3.57
C GLN A 88 -3.61 -12.84 2.48
N ILE A 89 -4.78 -12.19 2.38
CA ILE A 89 -5.04 -11.15 1.39
C ILE A 89 -5.29 -9.80 2.07
N GLN A 90 -4.64 -8.76 1.58
CA GLN A 90 -4.96 -7.37 1.91
C GLN A 90 -5.63 -6.67 0.74
N THR A 91 -6.81 -6.08 0.99
CA THR A 91 -7.58 -5.38 -0.05
C THR A 91 -7.42 -3.87 0.11
N PHE A 92 -6.97 -3.21 -0.96
CA PHE A 92 -6.84 -1.75 -1.03
C PHE A 92 -7.95 -1.17 -1.89
N ALA A 93 -8.53 -0.06 -1.45
CA ALA A 93 -9.58 0.65 -2.17
C ALA A 93 -9.39 2.18 -2.12
N ALA A 94 -10.03 2.87 -3.04
CA ALA A 94 -10.00 4.32 -3.10
C ALA A 94 -10.70 4.93 -1.87
N LYS A 95 -10.00 5.77 -1.12
CA LYS A 95 -10.53 6.53 0.03
C LYS A 95 -11.30 7.77 -0.43
N THR A 96 -10.87 8.35 -1.56
CA THR A 96 -11.53 9.46 -2.27
C THR A 96 -11.76 9.07 -3.73
N ALA A 97 -12.40 9.93 -4.52
CA ALA A 97 -12.30 9.79 -5.98
C ALA A 97 -10.85 10.08 -6.40
N ILE A 98 -10.35 9.36 -7.40
CA ILE A 98 -8.98 9.47 -7.93
C ILE A 98 -9.10 9.72 -9.43
N ALA A 99 -8.45 10.77 -9.95
CA ALA A 99 -8.47 11.05 -11.38
C ALA A 99 -7.46 10.17 -12.12
N LYS A 100 -7.71 9.93 -13.41
CA LYS A 100 -6.75 9.28 -14.29
C LYS A 100 -5.42 10.02 -14.26
N GLY A 101 -4.34 9.29 -14.01
CA GLY A 101 -2.98 9.81 -13.97
C GLY A 101 -2.50 10.23 -12.58
N ASP A 102 -3.40 10.35 -11.59
CA ASP A 102 -3.00 10.67 -10.22
C ASP A 102 -2.21 9.51 -9.61
N GLU A 103 -1.21 9.87 -8.80
CA GLU A 103 -0.54 8.91 -7.94
C GLU A 103 -1.48 8.49 -6.80
N ILE A 104 -1.56 7.19 -6.59
CA ILE A 104 -2.34 6.57 -5.54
C ILE A 104 -1.41 6.37 -4.34
N THR A 105 -1.80 6.90 -3.20
CA THR A 105 -1.02 6.88 -1.97
C THR A 105 -1.86 6.35 -0.82
N ILE A 106 -1.17 5.77 0.16
CA ILE A 106 -1.74 5.29 1.41
C ILE A 106 -1.09 5.99 2.58
N TYR A 107 -1.71 5.92 3.75
CA TYR A 107 -1.03 6.28 4.99
C TYR A 107 -0.18 5.10 5.45
N TYR A 108 1.08 5.36 5.84
CA TYR A 108 1.96 4.31 6.37
C TYR A 108 1.75 4.16 7.87
N ASN A 109 2.17 5.15 8.64
CA ASN A 109 1.97 5.25 10.08
C ASN A 109 2.43 6.63 10.57
N ASP A 110 2.08 6.95 11.82
CA ASP A 110 2.42 8.22 12.48
C ASP A 110 3.93 8.44 12.62
N ALA A 111 4.71 7.36 12.84
CA ALA A 111 6.15 7.46 13.01
C ALA A 111 6.85 7.92 11.72
N PHE A 112 6.44 7.37 10.57
CA PHE A 112 6.97 7.76 9.27
C PHE A 112 6.48 9.16 8.86
N ASP A 113 5.19 9.46 9.07
CA ASP A 113 4.63 10.78 8.77
C ASP A 113 5.35 11.87 9.59
N LYS A 114 5.61 11.61 10.88
CA LYS A 114 6.43 12.51 11.69
C LYS A 114 7.85 12.63 11.15
N PHE A 115 8.51 11.52 10.82
CA PHE A 115 9.88 11.50 10.32
C PHE A 115 10.09 12.34 9.04
N ILE A 116 9.11 12.42 8.14
CA ILE A 116 9.24 13.19 6.90
C ILE A 116 8.83 14.66 7.03
N ASN A 117 8.17 15.04 8.13
CA ASN A 117 7.70 16.40 8.39
C ASN A 117 8.56 17.15 9.43
N ASP A 118 9.40 16.43 10.19
CA ASP A 118 10.45 16.99 11.06
C ASP A 118 11.72 17.36 10.28
#